data_AF-A0A0T5YXE4-F1
#
_entry.id   AF-A0A0T5YXE4-F1
#
_cell.length_a   1.000
_cell.length_b   1.000
_cell.length_c   1.000
_cell.angle_alpha   90.00
_cell.angle_beta   90.00
_cell.angle_gamma   90.00
#
_symmetry.space_group_name_H-M   'P 1'
#
loop_
_entity.id
_entity.type
_entity.pdbx_description
1 polymer ?
#
loop_
_entity_poly.entity_id
_entity_poly.type
_entity_poly.pdbx_seq_one_letter_code
_entity_poly.pdbx_strand_id
1 'polypeptide(L)'
;MSAINPRYHPKEQVLGLEIDGAFKAYPFQELARLEGVLDDRLGNRPIRVHFDKANATAWVEGREGRRLPSAISYWFAWMAFHPDSLVFEGD
;
A
#
# COMPACT_ATOMS: atom_id res chain seq x y z
N MET A 1 10.82 -16.91 10.07
CA MET A 1 9.73 -17.81 9.64
C MET A 1 8.42 -17.25 10.15
N SER A 2 7.54 -16.92 9.18
CA SER A 2 6.20 -16.34 9.26
C SER A 2 5.97 -15.21 10.26
N ALA A 3 6.24 -13.97 9.84
CA ALA A 3 5.65 -12.79 10.47
C ALA A 3 4.54 -12.26 9.55
N ILE A 4 3.54 -13.10 9.25
CA ILE A 4 2.25 -12.54 8.85
C ILE A 4 1.80 -11.77 10.09
N ASN A 5 1.88 -10.44 10.02
CA ASN A 5 1.42 -9.58 11.10
C ASN A 5 -0.03 -10.00 11.45
N PRO A 6 -0.31 -10.46 12.70
CA PRO A 6 -1.63 -10.97 13.06
C PRO A 6 -2.73 -9.90 12.94
N ARG A 7 -2.33 -8.62 12.80
CA ARG A 7 -3.23 -7.49 12.54
C ARG A 7 -4.04 -7.63 11.25
N TYR A 8 -3.50 -8.27 10.22
CA TYR A 8 -4.14 -8.37 8.91
C TYR A 8 -4.57 -9.81 8.62
N HIS A 9 -5.83 -9.97 8.23
CA HIS A 9 -6.30 -11.24 7.71
C HIS A 9 -5.44 -11.62 6.50
N PRO A 10 -5.07 -12.90 6.29
CA PRO A 10 -4.20 -13.29 5.17
C PRO A 10 -4.69 -12.79 3.80
N LYS A 11 -6.01 -12.78 3.58
CA LYS A 11 -6.66 -12.30 2.34
C LYS A 11 -7.04 -10.81 2.37
N GLU A 12 -6.53 -10.03 3.32
CA GLU A 12 -6.64 -8.58 3.27
C GLU A 12 -6.05 -8.07 1.95
N GLN A 13 -6.74 -7.15 1.27
CA GLN A 13 -6.20 -6.54 0.06
C GLN A 13 -5.20 -5.46 0.43
N VAL A 14 -4.11 -5.40 -0.31
CA VAL A 14 -3.09 -4.36 -0.16
C VAL A 14 -2.81 -3.73 -1.52
N LEU A 15 -2.55 -2.42 -1.52
CA LEU A 15 -1.79 -1.79 -2.58
C LEU A 15 -0.31 -1.93 -2.24
N GLY A 16 0.43 -2.66 -3.05
CA GLY A 16 1.89 -2.75 -2.98
C GLY A 16 2.55 -1.74 -3.92
N LEU A 17 3.55 -1.03 -3.41
CA LEU A 17 4.37 -0.07 -4.14
C LEU A 17 5.84 -0.43 -3.99
N GLU A 18 6.57 -0.38 -5.12
CA GLU A 18 8.03 -0.43 -5.14
C GLU A 18 8.57 0.85 -5.79
N ILE A 19 9.52 1.52 -5.13
CA ILE A 19 10.28 2.62 -5.71
C ILE A 19 11.74 2.46 -5.30
N ASP A 20 12.63 2.40 -6.29
CA ASP A 20 14.09 2.35 -6.09
C ASP A 20 14.53 1.24 -5.10
N GLY A 21 13.87 0.07 -5.16
CA GLY A 21 14.12 -1.10 -4.30
C GLY A 21 13.53 -1.02 -2.89
N ALA A 22 12.86 0.08 -2.53
CA ALA A 22 12.09 0.18 -1.31
C ALA A 22 10.64 -0.26 -1.56
N PHE A 23 10.08 -1.04 -0.64
CA PHE A 23 8.71 -1.57 -0.74
C PHE A 23 7.83 -0.97 0.35
N LYS A 24 6.58 -0.66 0.01
CA LYS A 24 5.56 -0.27 0.98
C LYS A 24 4.20 -0.89 0.63
N ALA A 25 3.54 -1.44 1.64
CA ALA A 25 2.19 -1.98 1.56
C ALA A 25 1.19 -1.01 2.21
N TYR A 26 0.07 -0.79 1.53
CA TYR A 26 -1.06 -0.03 2.03
C TYR A 26 -2.27 -0.96 2.14
N PRO A 27 -2.56 -1.52 3.33
CA PRO A 27 -3.73 -2.35 3.53
C PRO A 27 -5.02 -1.55 3.31
N PHE A 28 -5.98 -2.14 2.61
CA PHE A 28 -7.23 -1.48 2.26
C PHE A 28 -8.06 -1.16 3.50
N GLN A 29 -7.99 -1.98 4.55
CA GLN A 29 -8.65 -1.71 5.83
C GLN A 29 -8.14 -0.42 6.49
N GLU A 30 -6.89 -0.05 6.27
CA GLU A 30 -6.29 1.18 6.80
C GLU A 30 -6.66 2.36 5.88
N LEU A 31 -6.51 2.19 4.56
CA LEU A 31 -6.93 3.19 3.57
C LEU A 31 -8.42 3.54 3.68
N ALA A 32 -9.28 2.57 3.99
CA ALA A 32 -10.73 2.75 4.11
C ALA A 32 -11.17 3.58 5.32
N ARG A 33 -10.26 3.89 6.24
CA ARG A 33 -10.47 4.79 7.39
C ARG A 33 -10.14 6.23 7.07
N LEU A 34 -9.36 6.48 6.03
CA LEU A 34 -8.98 7.82 5.61
C LEU A 34 -10.11 8.47 4.81
N GLU A 35 -10.16 9.79 4.88
CA GLU A 35 -10.94 10.61 3.96
C GLU A 35 -10.01 11.24 2.91
N GLY A 36 -10.36 11.10 1.63
CA GLY A 36 -9.62 11.72 0.53
C GLY A 36 -8.32 11.01 0.15
N VAL A 37 -7.37 11.80 -0.36
CA VAL A 37 -6.08 11.31 -0.89
C VAL A 37 -5.04 11.34 0.21
N LEU A 38 -4.31 10.22 0.40
CA LEU A 38 -3.21 10.15 1.34
C LEU A 38 -1.93 10.70 0.70
N ASP A 39 -1.42 11.80 1.24
CA ASP A 39 -0.07 12.28 0.92
C ASP A 39 0.94 11.53 1.79
N ASP A 40 1.91 10.88 1.16
CA ASP A 40 2.88 10.02 1.82
C ASP A 40 4.25 10.10 1.11
N ARG A 41 5.23 9.33 1.61
CA ARG A 41 6.57 9.28 1.06
C ARG A 41 7.15 7.87 1.16
N LEU A 42 7.79 7.41 0.09
CA LEU A 42 8.63 6.21 0.09
C LEU A 42 10.06 6.60 -0.23
N GLY A 43 10.97 6.38 0.73
CA GLY A 43 12.31 6.97 0.66
C GLY A 43 12.20 8.50 0.54
N ASN A 44 12.85 9.11 -0.46
CA ASN A 44 12.79 10.55 -0.73
C ASN A 44 11.73 10.98 -1.75
N ARG A 45 10.83 10.07 -2.14
CA ARG A 45 9.87 10.31 -3.22
C ARG A 45 8.48 10.63 -2.64
N PRO A 46 7.97 11.87 -2.78
CA PRO A 46 6.60 12.18 -2.40
C PRO A 46 5.65 11.47 -3.35
N ILE A 47 4.58 10.92 -2.78
CA ILE A 47 3.56 10.15 -3.48
C ILE A 47 2.19 10.50 -2.93
N ARG A 48 1.18 10.27 -3.75
CA ARG A 48 -0.23 10.42 -3.39
C ARG A 48 -0.93 9.10 -3.60
N VAL A 49 -1.47 8.54 -2.54
CA VAL A 49 -2.20 7.26 -2.57
C VAL A 49 -3.69 7.57 -2.62
N HIS A 50 -4.32 7.09 -3.68
CA HIS A 50 -5.74 7.22 -3.91
C HIS A 50 -6.41 5.88 -3.59
N PHE A 51 -7.54 5.93 -2.88
CA PHE A 51 -8.34 4.76 -2.58
C PHE A 51 -9.80 5.03 -2.96
N ASP A 52 -10.34 4.15 -3.80
CA ASP A 52 -11.76 4.13 -4.13
C ASP A 52 -12.41 2.96 -3.37
N LYS A 53 -13.06 3.31 -2.27
CA LYS A 53 -13.75 2.37 -1.38
C LYS A 53 -14.92 1.68 -2.07
N ALA A 54 -15.61 2.34 -3.00
CA ALA A 54 -16.77 1.79 -3.68
C ALA A 54 -16.38 0.70 -4.68
N ASN A 55 -15.25 0.89 -5.36
CA ASN A 55 -14.73 -0.05 -6.36
C ASN A 55 -13.63 -0.98 -5.83
N ALA A 56 -13.31 -0.89 -4.53
CA ALA A 56 -12.23 -1.65 -3.88
C ALA A 56 -10.94 -1.64 -4.71
N THR A 57 -10.48 -0.43 -5.07
CA THR A 57 -9.27 -0.24 -5.86
C THR A 57 -8.46 0.93 -5.33
N ALA A 58 -7.17 0.93 -5.66
CA ALA A 58 -6.23 1.93 -5.18
C ALA A 58 -5.12 2.17 -6.21
N TRP A 59 -4.48 3.33 -6.15
CA TRP A 59 -3.32 3.64 -6.97
C TRP A 59 -2.44 4.71 -6.38
N VAL A 60 -1.22 4.79 -6.91
CA VAL A 60 -0.23 5.77 -6.49
C VAL A 60 0.07 6.72 -7.63
N GLU A 61 0.07 8.01 -7.34
CA GLU A 61 0.59 9.05 -8.20
C GLU A 61 1.90 9.60 -7.62
N GLY A 62 2.85 9.84 -8.51
CA GLY A 62 4.08 10.55 -8.20
C GLY A 62 3.94 12.06 -8.44
N ARG A 63 5.07 12.71 -8.71
CA ARG A 63 5.08 14.11 -9.13
C ARG A 63 4.27 14.29 -10.42
N GLU A 64 3.65 15.46 -10.54
CA GLU A 64 2.88 15.87 -11.72
C GLU A 64 1.69 14.95 -12.06
N GLY A 65 1.20 14.18 -11.08
CA GLY A 65 0.04 13.30 -11.27
C GLY A 65 0.32 12.04 -12.09
N ARG A 66 1.58 11.73 -12.39
CA ARG A 66 1.92 10.51 -13.13
C ARG A 66 1.66 9.27 -12.26
N ARG A 67 0.86 8.33 -12.78
CA ARG A 67 0.61 7.03 -12.13
C ARG A 67 1.90 6.22 -12.06
N LEU A 68 2.20 5.72 -10.87
CA LEU A 68 3.35 4.86 -10.61
C LEU A 68 2.95 3.38 -10.73
N PRO A 69 3.88 2.49 -11.12
CA PRO A 69 3.65 1.05 -11.05
C PRO A 69 3.34 0.64 -9.62
N SER A 70 2.19 0.00 -9.43
CA SER A 70 1.71 -0.51 -8.15
C SER A 70 0.80 -1.70 -8.40
N ALA A 71 0.73 -2.64 -7.47
CA ALA A 71 -0.07 -3.85 -7.62
C ALA A 71 -1.07 -4.00 -6.47
N ILE A 72 -2.30 -4.38 -6.78
CA ILE A 72 -3.24 -4.86 -5.77
C ILE A 72 -3.00 -6.35 -5.61
N SER A 73 -2.76 -6.80 -4.38
CA SER A 73 -2.54 -8.21 -4.03
C SER A 73 -3.18 -8.55 -2.69
N TYR A 74 -3.12 -9.82 -2.30
CA TYR A 74 -3.45 -10.22 -0.94
C TYR A 74 -2.25 -10.07 -0.03
N TRP A 75 -2.49 -9.68 1.23
CA TRP A 75 -1.49 -9.47 2.28
C TRP A 75 -0.51 -10.65 2.39
N PHE A 76 -1.02 -11.89 2.43
CA PHE A 76 -0.17 -13.07 2.53
C PHE A 76 0.80 -13.20 1.34
N ALA A 77 0.33 -12.87 0.13
CA ALA A 77 1.10 -13.03 -1.09
C ALA A 77 2.15 -11.90 -1.18
N TRP A 78 1.74 -10.65 -0.96
CA TRP A 78 2.64 -9.51 -0.95
C TRP A 78 3.77 -9.70 0.07
N MET A 79 3.45 -10.05 1.31
CA MET A 79 4.45 -10.24 2.36
C MET A 79 5.34 -11.46 2.15
N ALA A 80 4.89 -12.48 1.39
CA ALA A 80 5.74 -13.61 1.03
C ALA A 80 6.84 -13.20 0.03
N PHE A 81 6.55 -12.28 -0.89
CA PHE A 81 7.51 -11.77 -1.88
C PHE A 81 8.33 -10.58 -1.38
N HIS A 82 7.73 -9.73 -0.53
CA HIS A 82 8.31 -8.48 -0.05
C HIS A 82 8.21 -8.38 1.48
N PRO A 83 8.88 -9.28 2.24
CA PRO A 83 8.72 -9.37 3.70
C PRO A 83 9.21 -8.13 4.46
N ASP A 84 10.15 -7.38 3.88
CA ASP A 84 10.73 -6.17 4.47
C ASP A 84 9.96 -4.89 4.09
N SER A 85 8.76 -5.03 3.53
CA SER A 85 7.90 -3.89 3.18
C SER A 85 7.62 -3.03 4.41
N LEU A 86 7.74 -1.72 4.24
CA LEU A 86 7.07 -0.79 5.15
C LEU A 86 5.56 -1.02 5.07
N VAL A 87 4.85 -0.79 6.17
CA VAL A 87 3.39 -0.94 6.22
C VAL A 87 2.81 0.40 6.62
N PHE A 88 1.85 0.90 5.85
CA PHE A 88 1.05 2.04 6.27
C PHE A 88 0.02 1.59 7.32
N GLU A 89 0.00 2.29 8.45
CA GLU A 89 -0.99 2.15 9.50
C GLU A 89 -1.64 3.52 9.69
N GLY A 90 -2.96 3.60 9.50
CA GLY A 90 -3.70 4.82 9.78
C GLY A 90 -3.97 4.93 11.28
N ASP A 91 -3.64 6.09 11.86
CA ASP A 91 -3.95 6.42 13.26
C ASP A 91 -5.47 6.45 13.53
#